data_AF-A0A2S5GHQ2-F1
#
_entry.id   AF-A0A2S5GHQ2-F1
#
_cell.length_a   1.000
_cell.length_b   1.000
_cell.length_c   1.000
_cell.angle_alpha   90.00
_cell.angle_beta   90.00
_cell.angle_gamma   90.00
#
_symmetry.space_group_name_H-M   'P 1'
#
loop_
_entity.id
_entity.type
_entity.pdbx_description
1 polymer ?
#
loop_
_entity_poly.entity_id
_entity_poly.type
_entity_poly.pdbx_seq_one_letter_code
_entity_poly.pdbx_strand_id
1 'polypeptide(L)' 'MLRDELLAKMIVQSAPSRNFDDWADVLTEYATCLETPSARLSAEECDRLVNVGSMFYRTIVRAEDYRRTSVRDN' A
#
# COMPACT_ATOMS: atom_id res chain seq x y z
N MET A 1 21.69 -1.65 -0.21
CA MET A 1 21.62 -2.95 0.50
C MET A 1 20.30 -3.10 1.25
N LEU A 2 20.10 -2.56 2.46
CA LEU A 2 18.85 -2.82 3.21
C LEU A 2 17.56 -2.47 2.45
N ARG A 3 17.49 -1.29 1.81
CA ARG A 3 16.33 -0.89 0.98
C ARG A 3 16.05 -1.89 -0.15
N ASP A 4 17.09 -2.31 -0.86
CA ASP A 4 16.95 -3.19 -2.02
C ASP A 4 16.58 -4.62 -1.59
N GLU A 5 17.06 -5.06 -0.42
CA GLU A 5 16.64 -6.31 0.22
C GLU A 5 15.18 -6.28 0.65
N LEU A 6 14.72 -5.17 1.24
CA LEU A 6 13.31 -4.98 1.61
C LEU A 6 12.41 -4.99 0.37
N LEU A 7 12.84 -4.32 -0.70
CA LEU A 7 12.13 -4.35 -1.97
C LEU A 7 12.05 -5.76 -2.55
N ALA A 8 13.18 -6.47 -2.61
CA ALA A 8 13.21 -7.85 -3.08
C ALA A 8 12.26 -8.73 -2.28
N LYS A 9 12.25 -8.58 -0.94
CA LYS A 9 11.29 -9.27 -0.07
C LYS A 9 9.84 -8.94 -0.41
N MET A 10 9.49 -7.66 -0.57
CA MET A 10 8.12 -7.26 -0.94
C MET A 10 7.67 -7.86 -2.27
N ILE A 11 8.58 -8.06 -3.22
CA ILE A 11 8.27 -8.65 -4.54
C ILE A 11 8.01 -10.17 -4.43
N VAL A 12 8.83 -10.88 -3.65
CA VAL A 12 8.76 -12.35 -3.58
C VAL A 12 7.83 -12.87 -2.49
N GLN A 13 7.50 -12.04 -1.51
CA GLN A 13 6.63 -12.42 -0.40
C GLN A 13 5.23 -12.71 -0.92
N SER A 14 4.79 -13.96 -0.77
CA SER A 14 3.39 -14.31 -1.00
C SER A 14 2.56 -13.68 0.13
N ALA A 15 1.63 -12.82 -0.26
CA ALA A 15 0.64 -12.21 0.61
C ALA A 15 -0.75 -12.46 0.01
N PRO A 16 -1.80 -12.56 0.84
CA PRO A 16 -3.17 -12.66 0.34
C PRO A 16 -3.49 -11.47 -0.57
N SER A 17 -3.96 -11.76 -1.79
CA SER A 17 -4.51 -10.73 -2.67
C SER A 17 -5.97 -10.50 -2.29
N ARG A 18 -6.35 -9.25 -2.05
CA ARG A 18 -7.75 -8.84 -1.94
C ARG A 18 -8.26 -8.31 -3.27
N ASN A 19 -9.59 -8.31 -3.44
CA ASN A 19 -10.18 -7.62 -4.59
C ASN A 19 -9.96 -6.12 -4.42
N PHE A 20 -9.93 -5.39 -5.54
CA PHE A 20 -9.78 -3.94 -5.49
C PHE A 20 -10.86 -3.25 -4.66
N ASP A 21 -12.09 -3.76 -4.70
CA ASP A 21 -13.23 -3.18 -3.97
C ASP A 21 -13.07 -3.29 -2.44
N ASP A 22 -12.16 -4.15 -1.95
CA ASP A 22 -11.85 -4.34 -0.53
C ASP A 22 -10.64 -3.46 -0.07
N TRP A 23 -10.28 -2.42 -0.83
CA TRP A 23 -9.10 -1.58 -0.56
C TRP A 23 -9.14 -0.89 0.80
N ALA A 24 -10.33 -0.57 1.31
CA ALA A 24 -10.51 0.07 2.61
C ALA A 24 -10.03 -0.85 3.75
N ASP A 25 -10.23 -2.16 3.60
CA ASP A 25 -9.77 -3.15 4.58
C ASP A 25 -8.24 -3.30 4.53
N VAL A 26 -7.63 -3.22 3.36
CA VAL A 26 -6.16 -3.22 3.21
C VAL A 26 -5.54 -2.00 3.88
N LEU A 27 -6.12 -0.81 3.72
CA LEU A 27 -5.64 0.39 4.41
C LEU A 27 -5.87 0.36 5.91
N THR A 28 -6.98 -0.22 6.35
CA THR A 28 -7.26 -0.46 7.77
C THR A 28 -6.19 -1.35 8.38
N GLU A 29 -5.87 -2.48 7.74
CA GLU A 29 -4.81 -3.38 8.20
C GLU A 29 -3.43 -2.69 8.22
N TYR A 30 -3.11 -1.92 7.19
CA TYR A 30 -1.87 -1.14 7.17
C TYR A 30 -1.81 -0.16 8.35
N ALA A 31 -2.89 0.59 8.61
CA ALA A 31 -2.98 1.51 9.75
C ALA A 31 -2.84 0.77 11.09
N THR A 32 -3.50 -0.38 11.26
CA THR A 32 -3.35 -1.23 12.45
C THR A 32 -1.90 -1.73 12.61
N CYS A 33 -1.23 -2.11 11.53
CA CYS A 33 0.19 -2.48 11.56
C CYS A 33 1.10 -1.31 11.98
N LEU A 34 0.68 -0.06 11.75
CA LEU A 34 1.41 1.14 12.18
C LEU A 34 1.19 1.48 13.66
N GLU A 35 0.09 1.07 14.28
CA GLU A 35 -0.22 1.41 15.68
C GLU A 35 0.90 0.96 16.63
N THR A 36 1.37 -0.27 16.49
CA THR A 36 2.43 -0.83 17.35
C THR A 36 3.77 -0.09 17.22
N PRO A 37 4.34 0.10 16.02
CA PRO A 37 5.59 0.83 15.87
C PRO A 37 5.43 2.34 16.12
N SER A 38 4.24 2.93 15.97
CA SER A 38 4.03 4.39 16.12
C SER A 38 4.53 4.93 17.46
N ALA A 39 4.43 4.16 18.55
CA ALA A 39 4.92 4.53 19.87
C ALA A 39 6.44 4.74 19.94
N ARG A 40 7.19 4.23 18.96
CA ARG A 40 8.66 4.31 18.86
C ARG A 40 9.13 5.23 17.74
N LEU A 41 8.21 5.75 16.93
CA LEU A 41 8.49 6.63 15.81
C LEU A 41 8.28 8.09 16.24
N SER A 42 9.07 8.99 15.65
CA SER A 42 8.72 10.40 15.66
C SER A 42 7.43 10.65 14.85
N ALA A 43 6.76 11.77 15.12
CA ALA A 43 5.60 12.19 14.35
C ALA A 43 5.91 12.27 12.83
N GLU A 44 7.10 12.79 12.48
CA GLU A 44 7.53 12.90 11.08
C GLU A 44 7.75 11.53 10.41
N GLU A 45 8.24 10.53 11.15
CA GLU A 45 8.37 9.17 10.64
C GLU A 45 7.01 8.50 10.45
N CYS A 46 6.08 8.69 11.40
CA CYS A 46 4.69 8.23 11.25
C CYS A 46 4.02 8.86 10.01
N ASP A 47 4.12 10.19 9.87
CA ASP A 47 3.54 10.92 8.73
C ASP A 47 4.13 10.43 7.40
N ARG A 48 5.43 10.14 7.36
CA ARG A 48 6.06 9.54 6.16
C ARG A 48 5.49 8.18 5.81
N LEU A 49 5.26 7.31 6.80
CA LEU A 49 4.65 6.00 6.56
C LEU A 49 3.21 6.13 6.04
N VAL A 50 2.40 6.99 6.68
CA VAL A 50 1.02 7.28 6.23
C VAL A 50 1.01 7.83 4.80
N ASN A 51 1.93 8.73 4.47
CA ASN A 51 2.06 9.29 3.12
C ASN A 51 2.39 8.20 2.09
N VAL A 52 3.35 7.31 2.38
CA VAL A 52 3.70 6.21 1.47
C VAL A 52 2.53 5.25 1.28
N GLY A 53 1.81 4.86 2.34
CA GLY A 53 0.59 4.05 2.25
C GLY A 53 -0.48 4.70 1.35
N SER A 54 -0.66 6.01 1.49
CA SER A 54 -1.59 6.80 0.65
C SER A 54 -1.17 6.84 -0.82
N MET A 55 0.14 6.90 -1.10
CA MET A 55 0.67 6.83 -2.47
C MET A 55 0.41 5.47 -3.12
N PHE A 56 0.60 4.37 -2.38
CA PHE A 56 0.27 3.03 -2.87
C PHE A 56 -1.21 2.93 -3.26
N TYR A 57 -2.11 3.35 -2.36
CA TYR A 57 -3.55 3.36 -2.65
C TYR A 57 -3.87 4.14 -3.93
N ARG A 58 -3.42 5.40 -4.04
CA ARG A 58 -3.68 6.24 -5.23
C ARG A 58 -3.14 5.64 -6.52
N THR A 59 -1.99 4.96 -6.43
CA THR A 59 -1.38 4.28 -7.59
C THR A 59 -2.25 3.11 -8.06
N ILE A 60 -2.76 2.30 -7.13
CA ILE A 60 -3.64 1.16 -7.45
C ILE A 60 -4.98 1.66 -8.01
N VAL A 61 -5.59 2.68 -7.39
CA VAL A 61 -6.84 3.28 -7.90
C VAL A 61 -6.69 3.74 -9.34
N ARG A 62 -5.61 4.47 -9.63
CA ARG A 62 -5.33 4.94 -10.99
C ARG A 62 -5.12 3.79 -11.98
N ALA A 63 -4.46 2.71 -11.58
CA ALA A 63 -4.25 1.55 -12.43
C ALA A 63 -5.56 0.80 -12.72
N GLU A 64 -6.43 0.67 -11.71
CA GLU A 64 -7.75 0.07 -11.88
C GLU A 64 -8.67 0.93 -12.75
N ASP A 65 -8.68 2.25 -12.55
CA ASP A 65 -9.42 3.18 -13.41
C ASP A 65 -8.97 3.08 -14.86
N TYR A 66 -7.65 2.99 -15.10
CA TYR A 66 -7.09 2.76 -16.43
C TYR A 66 -7.56 1.42 -17.01
N ARG A 67 -7.55 0.34 -16.23
CA ARG A 67 -8.03 -0.98 -16.67
C ARG A 67 -9.52 -0.95 -17.03
N ARG A 68 -10.35 -0.30 -16.22
CA ARG A 68 -11.81 -0.20 -16.45
C ARG A 68 -12.15 0.65 -17.68
N THR A 69 -11.41 1.72 -17.91
CA THR A 69 -11.62 2.64 -19.05
C THR A 69 -11.08 2.06 -20.35
N SER A 70 -9.88 1.47 -20.34
CA SER A 70 -9.29 0.83 -21.54
C SER A 70 -10.08 -0.38 -22.05
N VAL A 71 -10.76 -1.12 -21.17
CA VAL A 71 -11.67 -2.22 -21.56
C VAL A 71 -12.98 -1.71 -22.18
N ARG A 72 -13.37 -0.47 -21.90
CA ARG A 72 -14.62 0.12 -22.39
C ARG A 72 -14.51 0.74 -23.79
N ASP A 73 -13.27 0.98 -24.25
CA ASP A 73 -12.95 1.54 -25.57
C ASP A 73 -12.62 0.45 -26.63
N ASN A 74 -12.85 -0.83 -26.30
CA ASN A 74 -12.74 -2.00 -27.20
C ASN A 74 -14.10 -2.70 -27.31
#